data_AF-A0A844YYE7-F1
#
_entry.id   AF-A0A844YYE7-F1
#
_cell.length_a   1.000
_cell.length_b   1.000
_cell.length_c   1.000
_cell.angle_alpha   90.00
_cell.angle_beta   90.00
_cell.angle_gamma   90.00
#
_symmetry.space_group_name_H-M   'P 1'
#
loop_
_entity.id
_entity.type
_entity.pdbx_description
1 polymer ?
#
loop_
_entity_poly.entity_id
_entity_poly.type
_entity_poly.pdbx_seq_one_letter_code
_entity_poly.pdbx_strand_id
1 'polypeptide(L)'
;MRTLIATALLASIAIAPAIAQTATTTTATASVVERDARGRATRVSVEGRTYEVCRQGLTDGCINPREAGLNFGNVPLDHWPGRPASETRRSGAANPAG
;
A
#
# COMPACT_ATOMS: atom_id res chain seq x y z
N MET A 1 -56.34 39.25 41.82
CA MET A 1 -56.33 37.87 41.28
C MET A 1 -54.89 37.38 41.27
N ARG A 2 -54.60 36.26 41.96
CA ARG A 2 -53.26 35.67 42.09
C ARG A 2 -53.24 34.39 41.27
N THR A 3 -52.49 34.37 40.17
CA THR A 3 -52.32 33.19 39.32
C THR A 3 -51.09 32.40 39.77
N LEU A 4 -51.34 31.19 40.27
CA LEU A 4 -50.35 30.15 40.49
C LEU A 4 -50.27 29.30 39.21
N ILE A 5 -49.09 29.16 38.59
CA ILE A 5 -48.85 28.12 37.58
C ILE A 5 -47.48 27.50 37.85
N ALA A 6 -47.50 26.33 38.47
CA ALA A 6 -46.36 25.42 38.52
C ALA A 6 -46.29 24.67 37.17
N THR A 7 -45.15 24.72 36.49
CA THR A 7 -44.90 23.93 35.29
C THR A 7 -43.63 23.11 35.48
N ALA A 8 -43.82 21.79 35.56
CA ALA A 8 -42.77 20.79 35.65
C ALA A 8 -42.05 20.67 34.30
N LEU A 9 -40.73 20.86 34.29
CA LEU A 9 -39.89 20.59 33.12
C LEU A 9 -39.51 19.11 33.08
N LEU A 10 -40.07 18.40 32.09
CA LEU A 10 -39.62 17.08 31.66
C LEU A 10 -38.25 17.20 30.96
N ALA A 11 -37.19 16.68 31.58
CA ALA A 11 -35.87 16.57 30.97
C ALA A 11 -35.86 15.42 29.93
N SER A 12 -35.70 15.77 28.66
CA SER A 12 -35.61 14.81 27.55
C SER A 12 -34.16 14.35 27.37
N ILE A 13 -33.89 13.06 27.53
CA ILE A 13 -32.58 12.46 27.26
C ILE A 13 -32.44 12.29 25.74
N ALA A 14 -31.60 13.11 25.11
CA ALA A 14 -31.27 12.96 23.70
C ALA A 14 -30.21 11.86 23.52
N ILE A 15 -30.62 10.74 22.89
CA ILE A 15 -29.70 9.69 22.44
C ILE A 15 -29.18 10.13 21.07
N ALA A 16 -27.92 10.57 21.00
CA ALA A 16 -27.27 10.89 19.73
C ALA A 16 -26.92 9.60 18.97
N PRO A 17 -27.21 9.49 17.66
CA PRO A 17 -26.78 8.35 16.86
C PRO A 17 -25.28 8.42 16.62
N ALA A 18 -24.58 7.29 16.79
CA ALA A 18 -23.19 7.15 16.39
C ALA A 18 -23.12 7.05 14.85
N ILE A 19 -22.57 8.07 14.21
CA ILE A 19 -22.29 8.07 12.77
C ILE A 19 -21.01 7.24 12.51
N ALA A 20 -21.16 6.12 11.79
CA ALA A 20 -20.04 5.32 11.31
C ALA A 20 -19.26 6.10 10.24
N GLN A 21 -17.95 6.21 10.40
CA GLN A 21 -17.07 6.85 9.41
C GLN A 21 -16.78 5.87 8.28
N THR A 22 -17.35 6.12 7.10
CA THR A 22 -16.97 5.41 5.88
C THR A 22 -15.59 5.90 5.44
N ALA A 23 -14.57 5.05 5.53
CA ALA A 23 -13.26 5.34 4.98
C ALA A 23 -13.40 5.53 3.46
N THR A 24 -13.10 6.74 2.99
CA THR A 24 -13.05 7.03 1.56
C THR A 24 -11.72 6.51 1.03
N THR A 25 -11.74 5.35 0.38
CA THR A 25 -10.55 4.81 -0.29
C THR A 25 -10.35 5.59 -1.60
N THR A 26 -9.46 6.57 -1.59
CA THR A 26 -9.01 7.22 -2.82
C THR A 26 -8.08 6.25 -3.54
N THR A 27 -8.55 5.67 -4.65
CA THR A 27 -7.72 4.81 -5.50
C THR A 27 -6.62 5.66 -6.15
N ALA A 28 -5.40 5.57 -5.65
CA ALA A 28 -4.24 6.17 -6.30
C ALA A 28 -4.03 5.51 -7.67
N THR A 29 -3.98 6.32 -8.74
CA THR A 29 -3.74 5.82 -10.10
C THR A 29 -2.24 5.68 -10.33
N ALA A 30 -1.79 4.44 -10.55
CA ALA A 30 -0.42 4.13 -10.92
C ALA A 30 -0.32 3.87 -12.43
N SER A 31 0.72 4.39 -13.09
CA SER A 31 0.99 4.14 -14.51
C SER A 31 2.43 3.74 -14.76
N VAL A 32 2.67 2.90 -15.78
CA VAL A 32 4.02 2.48 -16.16
C VAL A 32 4.63 3.52 -17.09
N VAL A 33 5.74 4.12 -16.67
CA VAL A 33 6.44 5.18 -17.42
C VAL A 33 7.51 4.59 -18.33
N GLU A 34 8.15 3.50 -17.93
CA GLU A 34 9.22 2.85 -18.70
C GLU A 34 9.15 1.33 -18.56
N ARG A 35 9.56 0.62 -19.62
CA ARG A 35 9.68 -0.85 -19.67
C ARG A 35 11.05 -1.26 -20.18
N ASP A 36 11.55 -2.40 -19.72
CA ASP A 36 12.79 -3.01 -20.21
C ASP A 36 12.59 -3.72 -21.56
N ALA A 37 13.68 -4.20 -22.15
CA ALA A 37 13.65 -4.97 -23.41
C ALA A 37 12.82 -6.26 -23.35
N ARG A 38 12.43 -6.71 -22.15
CA ARG A 38 11.56 -7.87 -21.91
C ARG A 38 10.12 -7.46 -21.61
N GLY A 39 9.78 -6.18 -21.76
CA GLY A 39 8.44 -5.62 -21.55
C GLY A 39 8.07 -5.40 -20.08
N ARG A 40 9.00 -5.59 -19.12
CA ARG A 40 8.72 -5.42 -17.69
C ARG A 40 8.86 -3.97 -17.28
N ALA A 41 7.94 -3.48 -16.46
CA ALA A 41 7.98 -2.11 -15.94
C ALA A 41 9.27 -1.86 -15.15
N THR A 42 9.93 -0.74 -15.43
CA THR A 42 11.19 -0.33 -14.81
C THR A 42 11.02 0.90 -13.94
N ARG A 43 10.14 1.81 -14.36
CA ARG A 43 9.65 2.95 -13.59
C ARG A 43 8.14 3.06 -13.67
N VAL A 44 7.54 3.43 -12.55
CA VAL A 44 6.10 3.67 -12.40
C VAL A 44 5.87 5.06 -11.82
N SER A 45 4.81 5.73 -12.28
CA SER A 45 4.35 6.99 -11.71
C SER A 45 3.15 6.72 -10.82
N VAL A 46 3.20 7.21 -9.59
CA VAL A 46 2.10 7.16 -8.62
C VAL A 46 1.88 8.59 -8.15
N GLU A 47 0.67 9.11 -8.37
CA GLU A 47 0.29 10.49 -7.97
C GLU A 47 1.27 11.57 -8.49
N GLY A 48 1.79 11.39 -9.71
CA GLY A 48 2.72 12.32 -10.34
C GLY A 48 4.18 12.18 -9.86
N ARG A 49 4.47 11.27 -8.94
CA ARG A 49 5.83 10.94 -8.50
C ARG A 49 6.32 9.67 -9.19
N THR A 50 7.52 9.72 -9.76
CA THR A 50 8.13 8.57 -10.42
C THR A 50 8.99 7.78 -9.45
N TYR A 51 8.76 6.47 -9.40
CA TYR A 51 9.50 5.52 -8.58
C TYR A 51 10.08 4.41 -9.44
N GLU A 52 11.22 3.88 -9.04
CA GLU A 52 11.78 2.67 -9.63
C GLU A 52 11.05 1.43 -9.14
N VAL A 53 10.94 0.41 -9.99
CA VAL A 53 10.41 -0.90 -9.59
C VAL A 53 11.54 -1.73 -8.99
N CYS A 54 11.29 -2.39 -7.85
CA CYS A 54 12.29 -3.21 -7.16
C CYS A 54 12.82 -4.33 -8.07
N ARG A 55 14.16 -4.50 -8.08
CA ARG A 55 14.87 -5.55 -8.81
C ARG A 55 15.98 -6.13 -7.95
N GLN A 56 16.67 -7.16 -8.44
CA GLN A 56 17.85 -7.68 -7.77
C GLN A 56 18.87 -6.55 -7.52
N GLY A 57 19.32 -6.44 -6.26
CA GLY A 57 20.26 -5.40 -5.84
C GLY A 57 19.60 -4.13 -5.27
N LEU A 58 18.26 -4.01 -5.33
CA LEU A 58 17.52 -2.88 -4.79
C LEU A 58 16.45 -3.38 -3.80
N THR A 59 16.64 -3.08 -2.52
CA THR A 59 15.70 -3.44 -1.44
C THR A 59 14.81 -2.28 -1.00
N ASP A 60 15.33 -1.06 -1.04
CA ASP A 60 14.72 0.11 -0.44
C ASP A 60 14.52 1.22 -1.48
N GLY A 61 13.57 2.12 -1.23
CA GLY A 61 13.28 3.25 -2.12
C GLY A 61 12.66 2.88 -3.46
N CYS A 62 12.21 1.64 -3.62
CA CYS A 62 11.57 1.12 -4.82
C CYS A 62 10.16 0.62 -4.55
N ILE A 63 9.33 0.60 -5.59
CA ILE A 63 7.99 0.03 -5.52
C ILE A 63 8.04 -1.47 -5.77
N ASN A 64 7.46 -2.23 -4.84
CA ASN A 64 7.34 -3.67 -4.97
C ASN A 64 6.38 -4.00 -6.13
N PRO A 65 6.82 -4.77 -7.14
CA PRO A 65 5.98 -5.08 -8.30
C PRO A 65 4.68 -5.80 -7.94
N ARG A 66 4.68 -6.64 -6.89
CA ARG A 66 3.45 -7.32 -6.43
C ARG A 66 2.40 -6.33 -5.93
N GLU A 67 2.81 -5.43 -5.02
CA GLU A 67 1.91 -4.41 -4.44
C GLU A 67 1.42 -3.40 -5.48
N ALA A 68 2.24 -3.16 -6.52
CA ALA A 68 1.87 -2.30 -7.64
C ALA A 68 0.99 -2.96 -8.71
N GLY A 69 0.52 -4.20 -8.48
CA GLY A 69 -0.28 -4.94 -9.46
C GLY A 69 0.47 -5.24 -10.76
N LEU A 70 1.80 -5.26 -10.72
CA LEU A 70 2.61 -5.66 -11.87
C LEU A 70 2.66 -7.19 -11.94
N ASN A 71 2.59 -7.74 -13.15
CA ASN A 71 2.52 -9.18 -13.40
C ASN A 71 3.87 -9.91 -13.24
N PHE A 72 4.71 -9.50 -12.28
CA PHE A 72 6.02 -10.11 -12.00
C PHE A 72 6.46 -9.90 -10.55
N GLY A 73 7.52 -10.60 -10.12
CA GLY A 73 7.97 -10.58 -8.71
C GLY A 73 7.07 -11.40 -7.78
N ASN A 74 6.17 -12.19 -8.34
CA ASN A 74 5.23 -13.03 -7.60
C ASN A 74 5.87 -14.38 -7.23
N VAL A 75 6.77 -14.38 -6.24
CA VAL A 75 7.20 -15.62 -5.59
C VAL A 75 6.27 -15.90 -4.41
N PRO A 76 5.54 -17.03 -4.36
CA PRO A 76 4.61 -17.35 -3.27
C PRO A 76 5.24 -17.21 -1.89
N LEU A 77 4.46 -16.82 -0.87
CA LEU A 77 4.96 -16.63 0.51
C LEU A 77 5.48 -17.94 1.13
N ASP A 78 4.90 -19.07 0.73
CA ASP A 78 5.29 -20.42 1.11
C ASP A 78 6.41 -21.02 0.23
N HIS A 79 6.86 -20.28 -0.79
CA HIS A 79 7.94 -20.76 -1.65
C HIS A 79 9.27 -20.72 -0.91
N TRP A 80 9.74 -21.92 -0.54
CA TRP A 80 11.12 -22.15 -0.12
C TRP A 80 11.94 -22.70 -1.30
N PRO A 81 13.12 -22.13 -1.61
CA PRO A 81 13.95 -22.56 -2.74
C PRO A 81 14.62 -23.93 -2.54
N GLY A 82 14.24 -24.69 -1.50
CA GLY A 82 14.76 -26.03 -1.21
C GLY A 82 16.17 -26.07 -0.61
N ARG A 83 16.81 -24.91 -0.42
CA ARG A 83 18.13 -24.77 0.19
C ARG A 83 18.17 -23.59 1.15
N PRO A 84 18.97 -23.64 2.23
CA PRO A 84 19.16 -22.50 3.11
C PRO A 84 19.70 -21.30 2.35
N ALA A 85 19.35 -20.09 2.82
CA ALA A 85 19.79 -18.83 2.21
C ALA A 85 21.32 -18.73 2.09
N SER A 86 22.06 -19.34 3.03
CA SER A 86 23.52 -19.45 3.04
C SER A 86 24.10 -20.22 1.85
N GLU A 87 23.33 -21.13 1.24
CA GLU A 87 23.73 -21.94 0.09
C GLU A 87 23.24 -21.38 -1.24
N THR A 88 22.40 -20.34 -1.20
CA THR A 88 22.03 -19.61 -2.41
C THR A 88 23.23 -18.77 -2.82
N ARG A 89 24.12 -19.32 -3.64
CA ARG A 89 25.06 -18.49 -4.40
C ARG A 89 24.20 -17.48 -5.14
N ARG A 90 24.38 -16.19 -4.84
CA ARG A 90 23.74 -15.09 -5.54
C ARG A 90 24.19 -15.20 -7.01
N SER A 91 23.43 -15.90 -7.85
CA SER A 91 23.60 -15.92 -9.31
C SER A 91 23.29 -14.51 -9.81
N GLY A 92 24.26 -13.62 -9.64
CA GLY A 92 24.09 -12.17 -9.74
C GLY A 92 25.19 -11.35 -9.06
N ALA A 93 26.13 -11.96 -8.32
CA ALA A 93 27.38 -11.28 -7.97
C ALA A 93 28.35 -11.31 -9.17
N ALA A 94 27.97 -10.65 -10.27
CA ALA A 94 28.95 -10.15 -11.21
C ALA A 94 29.48 -8.82 -10.65
N ASN A 95 30.67 -8.90 -10.05
CA ASN A 95 31.69 -7.87 -9.77
C ASN A 95 31.29 -6.39 -9.65
N PRO A 96 31.88 -5.73 -8.63
CA PRO A 96 32.63 -4.52 -8.94
C PRO A 96 34.08 -4.55 -8.43
N ALA A 97 34.94 -3.96 -9.26
CA ALA A 97 36.28 -3.41 -8.98
C ALA A 97 37.48 -4.37 -9.05
N GLY A 98 38.06 -4.44 -10.24
CA GLY A 98 39.47 -4.05 -10.40
C GLY A 98 39.52 -2.57 -10.74
#